data_AF-A0AAV9E919-F1
#
_entry.id   AF-A0AAV9E919-F1
#
_cell.length_a   1.000
_cell.length_b   1.000
_cell.length_c   1.000
_cell.angle_alpha   90.00
_cell.angle_beta   90.00
_cell.angle_gamma   90.00
#
_symmetry.space_group_name_H-M   'P 1'
#
loop_
_entity.id
_entity.type
_entity.pdbx_description
1 polymer ?
#
loop_
_entity_poly.entity_id
_entity_poly.type
_entity_poly.pdbx_seq_one_letter_code
_entity_poly.pdbx_strand_id
1 'polypeptide(L)'
;MGFLEENGIRLFQFGMEGGKEPFVSIPDDTIREALKVVLDVHNHPLLIHCKRGKHRTGCVVGCLRKLQRWCLSSIFDEYQRFAAAKARVSDQRFMELFDVSSLKHLQSSLIFWKR
;
A
#
# COMPACT_ATOMS: atom_id res chain seq x y z
N MET A 1 -16.91 7.89 -14.69
CA MET A 1 -16.32 6.63 -15.17
C MET A 1 -15.69 6.77 -16.57
N GLY A 2 -16.17 7.68 -17.43
CA GLY A 2 -15.73 7.85 -18.84
C GLY A 2 -14.24 7.61 -19.14
N PHE A 3 -13.33 8.40 -18.58
CA PHE A 3 -11.89 8.26 -18.86
C PHE A 3 -11.32 6.85 -18.61
N LEU A 4 -11.75 6.18 -17.53
CA LEU A 4 -11.20 4.86 -17.19
C LEU A 4 -11.70 3.80 -18.18
N GLU A 5 -12.99 3.83 -18.50
CA GLU A 5 -13.61 2.91 -19.45
C GLU A 5 -13.06 3.13 -20.87
N GLU A 6 -12.93 4.39 -21.30
CA GLU A 6 -12.37 4.78 -22.60
C GLU A 6 -10.93 4.29 -22.80
N ASN A 7 -10.15 4.22 -21.72
CA ASN A 7 -8.75 3.78 -21.76
C ASN A 7 -8.56 2.32 -21.34
N GLY A 8 -9.64 1.56 -21.11
CA GLY A 8 -9.57 0.17 -20.67
C GLY A 8 -8.91 -0.01 -19.29
N ILE A 9 -8.96 1.01 -18.44
CA ILE A 9 -8.34 1.00 -17.11
C ILE A 9 -9.33 0.42 -16.10
N ARG A 10 -8.98 -0.74 -15.54
CA ARG A 10 -9.75 -1.35 -14.45
C ARG A 10 -9.49 -0.62 -13.13
N LEU A 11 -10.57 -0.17 -12.47
CA LEU A 11 -10.49 0.47 -11.17
C LEU A 11 -10.74 -0.53 -10.03
N PHE A 12 -9.83 -0.57 -9.06
CA PHE A 12 -10.02 -1.28 -7.79
C PHE A 12 -10.17 -0.25 -6.66
N GLN A 13 -11.31 -0.25 -5.98
CA GLN A 13 -11.61 0.72 -4.93
C GLN A 13 -11.66 0.05 -3.57
N PHE A 14 -10.74 0.45 -2.70
CA PHE A 14 -10.65 0.00 -1.32
C PHE A 14 -11.05 1.14 -0.39
N GLY A 15 -12.26 1.06 0.17
CA GLY A 15 -12.79 2.07 1.07
C GLY A 15 -12.00 2.10 2.39
N MET A 16 -11.18 3.12 2.59
CA MET A 16 -10.52 3.41 3.86
C MET A 16 -11.07 4.73 4.39
N GLU A 17 -11.74 4.69 5.54
CA GLU A 17 -12.30 5.87 6.19
C GLU A 17 -11.23 6.94 6.41
N GLY A 18 -11.60 8.17 6.08
CA GLY A 18 -10.73 9.33 6.25
C GLY A 18 -11.00 9.99 7.59
N GLY A 19 -9.96 10.21 8.40
CA GLY A 19 -10.04 11.04 9.59
C GLY A 19 -8.73 11.74 9.92
N LYS A 20 -8.70 12.40 11.08
CA LYS A 20 -7.49 12.95 11.70
C LYS A 20 -7.10 12.05 12.87
N GLU A 21 -5.80 11.88 13.10
CA GLU A 21 -5.32 11.26 14.35
C GLU A 21 -5.97 11.95 15.56
N PRO A 22 -6.33 11.20 16.62
CA PRO A 22 -6.00 9.79 16.88
C PRO A 22 -7.01 8.75 16.38
N PHE A 23 -8.16 9.17 15.81
CA PHE A 23 -9.30 8.27 15.54
C PHE A 23 -9.26 7.56 14.18
N VAL A 24 -8.11 7.57 13.50
CA VAL A 24 -7.96 6.93 12.19
C VAL A 24 -7.33 5.57 12.38
N SER A 25 -8.10 4.52 12.15
CA SER A 25 -7.59 3.17 11.97
C SER A 25 -7.57 2.84 10.49
N ILE A 26 -6.41 2.45 9.96
CA ILE A 26 -6.34 1.84 8.63
C ILE A 26 -6.70 0.37 8.81
N PRO A 27 -7.80 -0.13 8.19
CA PRO A 27 -8.20 -1.51 8.40
C PRO A 27 -7.18 -2.48 7.78
N ASP A 28 -6.71 -3.46 8.57
CA ASP A 28 -5.75 -4.50 8.13
C ASP A 28 -6.25 -5.22 6.87
N ASP A 29 -7.50 -5.67 6.90
CA ASP A 29 -8.15 -6.39 5.79
C ASP A 29 -8.16 -5.57 4.50
N THR A 30 -8.38 -4.26 4.60
CA THR A 30 -8.39 -3.39 3.42
C THR A 30 -7.00 -3.28 2.79
N ILE A 31 -5.95 -3.21 3.60
CA ILE A 31 -4.56 -3.23 3.11
C ILE A 31 -4.22 -4.60 2.49
N ARG A 32 -4.70 -5.70 3.07
CA ARG A 32 -4.53 -7.04 2.50
C ARG A 32 -5.16 -7.19 1.13
N GLU A 33 -6.42 -6.80 0.98
CA GLU A 33 -7.12 -6.89 -0.31
C GLU A 33 -6.42 -6.01 -1.37
N ALA A 34 -5.96 -4.82 -0.98
CA ALA A 34 -5.15 -3.98 -1.85
C ALA A 34 -3.84 -4.67 -2.26
N LEU A 35 -3.12 -5.30 -1.31
CA LEU A 35 -1.89 -6.01 -1.60
C LEU A 35 -2.10 -7.22 -2.51
N LYS A 36 -3.22 -7.95 -2.41
CA LYS A 36 -3.55 -9.05 -3.33
C LYS A 36 -3.62 -8.57 -4.79
N VAL A 37 -4.29 -7.44 -5.03
CA VAL A 37 -4.35 -6.83 -6.37
C VAL A 37 -2.97 -6.37 -6.83
N VAL A 38 -2.19 -5.76 -5.93
CA VAL A 38 -0.84 -5.26 -6.26
C VAL A 38 0.11 -6.40 -6.61
N LEU A 39 0.03 -7.54 -5.91
CA LEU A 39 0.92 -8.70 -6.11
C LEU A 39 0.58 -9.53 -7.35
N ASP A 40 -0.62 -9.37 -7.90
CA ASP A 40 -1.05 -10.04 -9.12
C ASP A 40 -0.47 -9.34 -10.37
N VAL A 41 0.42 -10.05 -11.06
CA VAL A 41 1.16 -9.58 -12.25
C VAL A 41 0.26 -9.22 -13.43
N HIS A 42 -0.95 -9.79 -13.49
CA HIS A 42 -1.90 -9.51 -14.57
C HIS A 42 -2.51 -8.11 -14.48
N ASN A 43 -2.41 -7.45 -13.32
CA ASN A 43 -2.88 -6.09 -13.14
C ASN A 43 -1.82 -5.04 -13.53
N HIS A 44 -0.61 -5.44 -13.94
CA HIS A 44 0.48 -4.51 -14.24
C HIS A 44 0.51 -4.07 -15.70
N PRO A 45 0.85 -2.79 -15.98
CA PRO A 45 1.19 -1.73 -15.01
C PRO A 45 -0.01 -1.18 -14.25
N LEU A 46 0.13 -0.92 -12.93
CA LEU A 46 -0.91 -0.32 -12.08
C LEU A 46 -0.47 0.94 -11.36
N LEU A 47 -1.46 1.75 -10.98
CA LEU A 47 -1.29 2.96 -10.17
C LEU A 47 -1.95 2.80 -8.79
N ILE A 48 -1.17 2.93 -7.73
CA ILE A 48 -1.68 3.02 -6.36
C ILE A 48 -1.82 4.49 -5.99
N HIS A 49 -3.03 4.95 -5.68
CA HIS A 49 -3.23 6.32 -5.23
C HIS A 49 -4.30 6.46 -4.14
N CYS A 50 -4.27 7.59 -3.45
CA CYS A 50 -5.36 8.06 -2.59
C CYS A 50 -5.55 9.55 -2.84
N LYS A 51 -6.19 10.30 -1.93
CA LYS A 51 -6.38 11.76 -2.11
C LYS A 51 -5.07 12.53 -2.29
N ARG A 52 -3.98 12.13 -1.61
CA ARG A 52 -2.70 12.87 -1.63
C ARG A 52 -1.46 11.99 -1.80
N GLY A 53 -1.64 10.68 -1.95
CA GLY A 53 -0.52 9.73 -2.06
C GLY A 53 0.36 9.60 -0.81
N LYS A 54 -0.13 9.99 0.39
CA LYS A 54 0.67 10.04 1.63
C LYS A 54 0.38 8.90 2.58
N HIS A 55 -0.75 8.98 3.29
CA HIS A 55 -1.08 8.05 4.40
C HIS A 55 -1.45 6.65 3.89
N ARG A 56 -2.63 6.51 3.28
CA ARG A 56 -3.15 5.22 2.78
C ARG A 56 -2.23 4.57 1.75
N THR A 57 -1.79 5.36 0.77
CA THR A 57 -0.83 4.90 -0.24
C THR A 57 0.49 4.49 0.42
N GLY A 58 0.99 5.28 1.37
CA GLY A 58 2.20 4.97 2.12
C GLY A 58 2.09 3.67 2.92
N CYS A 59 0.95 3.39 3.56
CA CYS A 59 0.76 2.12 4.27
C CYS A 59 0.72 0.92 3.34
N VAL A 60 0.04 1.00 2.19
CA VAL A 60 0.05 -0.09 1.20
C VAL A 60 1.48 -0.32 0.69
N VAL A 61 2.18 0.74 0.31
CA VAL A 61 3.57 0.65 -0.19
C VAL A 61 4.52 0.15 0.90
N GLY A 62 4.39 0.63 2.13
CA GLY A 62 5.21 0.20 3.26
C GLY A 62 5.02 -1.28 3.59
N CYS A 63 3.78 -1.78 3.56
CA CYS A 63 3.51 -3.20 3.72
C CYS A 63 4.03 -4.03 2.53
N LEU A 64 3.99 -3.49 1.30
CA LEU A 64 4.63 -4.10 0.13
C LEU A 64 6.15 -4.19 0.31
N ARG A 65 6.82 -3.14 0.82
CA ARG A 65 8.26 -3.17 1.11
C ARG A 65 8.60 -4.19 2.20
N LYS A 66 7.74 -4.31 3.22
CA LYS A 66 7.87 -5.33 4.27
C LYS A 66 7.81 -6.74 3.68
N LEU A 67 6.89 -6.99 2.73
CA LEU A 67 6.88 -8.23 1.96
C LEU A 67 8.18 -8.41 1.18
N GLN A 68 8.70 -7.36 0.53
CA GLN A 68 9.99 -7.37 -0.16
C GLN A 68 11.21 -7.50 0.77
N ARG A 69 11.00 -7.72 2.07
CA ARG A 69 12.03 -7.92 3.10
C ARG A 69 12.95 -6.70 3.29
N TRP A 70 12.43 -5.50 3.06
CA TRP A 70 13.15 -4.29 3.45
C TRP A 70 13.19 -4.18 4.98
N CYS A 71 14.25 -3.59 5.53
CA CYS A 71 14.31 -3.27 6.96
C CYS A 71 13.35 -2.11 7.28
N LEU A 72 12.80 -2.10 8.50
CA LEU A 72 11.81 -1.10 8.92
C LEU A 72 12.33 0.33 8.80
N SER A 73 13.62 0.57 9.05
CA SER A 73 14.23 1.91 8.89
C SER A 73 14.12 2.42 7.45
N SER A 74 14.42 1.59 6.45
CA SER A 74 14.27 1.98 5.03
C SER A 74 12.81 2.16 4.62
N ILE A 75 11.90 1.36 5.18
CA ILE A 75 10.46 1.52 4.95
C ILE A 75 9.98 2.86 5.48
N PHE A 76 10.38 3.21 6.71
CA PHE A 76 10.01 4.47 7.33
C PHE A 76 10.65 5.67 6.64
N ASP A 77 11.91 5.57 6.18
CA ASP A 77 12.55 6.62 5.38
C ASP A 77 11.78 6.88 4.08
N GLU A 78 11.40 5.83 3.34
CA GLU A 78 10.59 5.96 2.12
C GLU A 78 9.24 6.63 2.44
N TYR A 79 8.52 6.13 3.45
CA TYR A 79 7.25 6.70 3.86
C TYR A 79 7.36 8.19 4.24
N GLN A 80 8.34 8.53 5.09
CA GLN A 80 8.53 9.90 5.56
C GLN A 80 8.92 10.83 4.43
N ARG A 81 9.71 10.37 3.46
CA ARG A 81 10.06 11.15 2.27
C ARG A 81 8.83 11.57 1.46
N PHE A 82 7.87 10.67 1.26
CA PHE A 82 6.63 10.97 0.52
C PHE A 82 5.59 11.72 1.37
N ALA A 83 5.47 11.39 2.65
CA ALA A 83 4.53 12.05 3.55
C ALA A 83 4.99 13.49 3.91
N ALA A 84 6.31 13.71 3.97
CA ALA A 84 6.97 14.95 4.37
C ALA A 84 6.42 15.47 5.71
N ALA A 85 6.15 16.76 5.84
CA ALA A 85 5.60 17.41 7.04
C ALA A 85 4.23 16.87 7.54
N LYS A 86 3.66 15.86 6.88
CA LYS A 86 2.39 15.21 7.25
C LYS A 86 2.55 13.72 7.53
N ALA A 87 3.78 13.25 7.77
CA ALA A 87 4.03 11.90 8.25
C ALA A 87 3.31 11.67 9.58
N ARG A 88 2.70 10.50 9.73
CA ARG A 88 2.00 10.07 10.95
C ARG A 88 2.79 8.96 11.62
N VAL A 89 2.79 8.97 12.95
CA VAL A 89 3.40 7.89 13.73
C VAL A 89 2.48 6.66 13.70
N SER A 90 1.15 6.86 13.69
CA SER A 90 0.17 5.78 13.57
C SER A 90 0.40 4.91 12.33
N ASP A 91 0.70 5.53 11.18
CA ASP A 91 0.94 4.83 9.91
C ASP A 91 2.20 3.96 9.98
N GLN A 92 3.30 4.48 10.57
CA GLN A 92 4.54 3.74 10.76
C GLN A 92 4.35 2.57 11.73
N ARG A 93 3.63 2.81 12.83
CA ARG A 93 3.28 1.76 13.80
C ARG A 93 2.42 0.67 13.16
N PHE A 94 1.48 1.04 12.29
CA PHE A 94 0.71 0.06 11.51
C PHE A 94 1.63 -0.80 10.64
N MET A 95 2.53 -0.20 9.86
CA MET A 95 3.48 -0.95 9.02
C MET A 95 4.37 -1.89 9.86
N GLU A 96 4.81 -1.44 11.03
CA GLU A 96 5.60 -2.24 11.97
C GLU A 96 4.84 -3.49 12.44
N LEU A 97 3.56 -3.34 12.79
CA LEU A 97 2.74 -4.40 13.36
C LEU A 97 2.07 -5.29 12.30
N PHE A 98 1.92 -4.83 11.06
CA PHE A 98 1.22 -5.56 10.00
C PHE A 98 1.83 -6.94 9.74
N ASP A 99 1.05 -8.01 9.91
CA ASP A 99 1.55 -9.38 9.69
C ASP A 99 1.51 -9.76 8.21
N VAL A 100 2.69 -9.97 7.64
CA VAL A 100 2.86 -10.36 6.24
C VAL A 100 2.78 -11.88 6.01
N SER A 101 2.74 -12.70 7.07
CA SER A 101 2.86 -14.16 6.99
C SER A 101 1.88 -14.80 6.02
N SER A 102 0.62 -14.40 6.08
CA SER A 102 -0.47 -14.96 5.26
C SER A 102 -0.49 -14.43 3.83
N LEU A 103 0.38 -13.49 3.46
CA LEU A 103 0.59 -13.07 2.06
C LEU A 103 1.84 -13.70 1.44
N LYS A 104 2.65 -14.43 2.22
CA LYS A 104 3.92 -15.03 1.74
C LYS A 104 3.74 -16.00 0.58
N HIS A 105 2.63 -16.75 0.56
CA HIS A 105 2.33 -17.69 -0.52
C HIS A 105 2.09 -16.99 -1.87
N LEU A 106 1.74 -15.71 -1.86
CA LEU A 106 1.55 -14.88 -3.05
C LEU A 106 2.87 -14.25 -3.55
N GLN A 107 3.97 -14.39 -2.79
CA GLN A 107 5.26 -13.76 -3.13
C GLN A 107 5.98 -14.38 -4.33
N SER A 108 5.51 -15.52 -4.86
CA SER A 108 6.11 -16.17 -6.02
C SER A 108 6.19 -15.22 -7.24
N SER A 109 5.32 -14.20 -7.31
CA SER A 109 5.34 -13.17 -8.35
C SER A 109 6.35 -12.03 -8.13
N LEU A 110 6.85 -11.80 -6.91
CA LEU A 110 7.76 -10.67 -6.61
C LEU A 110 9.15 -10.82 -7.26
N ILE A 111 9.53 -12.04 -7.66
CA ILE A 111 10.79 -12.32 -8.35
C ILE A 111 10.84 -11.58 -9.71
N PHE A 112 9.69 -11.33 -10.34
CA PHE A 112 9.60 -10.64 -11.63
C PHE A 112 9.73 -9.12 -11.54
N TRP A 113 9.65 -8.54 -10.34
CA TRP A 113 9.72 -7.09 -10.12
C TRP A 113 11.15 -6.54 -10.00
N LYS A 114 12.17 -7.41 -10.01
CA LYS A 114 13.59 -7.03 -9.97
C LYS A 114 14.22 -6.81 -11.35
N ARG A 115 13.42 -6.61 -12.40
CA ARG A 115 13.94 -6.26 -13.73
C ARG A 115 14.21 -4.76 -13.84
#